data_AF-A0A9Q2GXM6-F1
#
_entry.id   AF-A0A9Q2GXM6-F1
#
_cell.length_a   1.000
_cell.length_b   1.000
_cell.length_c   1.000
_cell.angle_alpha   90.00
_cell.angle_beta   90.00
_cell.angle_gamma   90.00
#
_symmetry.space_group_name_H-M   'P 1'
#
loop_
_entity.id
_entity.type
_entity.pdbx_description
1 polymer ?
#
loop_
_entity_poly.entity_id
_entity_poly.type
_entity_poly.pdbx_seq_one_letter_code
_entity_poly.pdbx_strand_id
1 'polypeptide(L)'
;MLTRHSFPHGNMRLAGAALLALVCLLSACSSTPTRSTASRDTGLRTRGASIQDPSAGLEEISIEAMALVGTPYRYGGNTPDSGFDCSGLVRYVVQRAAAVNLPRTAAEMGRRGTSLDRRDVASGDLVFFNTTGQPNSHVGIYVGQNRFVHAPATGGTVRLEDMTKSYWASRYVGARRVVAVSNLPDSPAPTAPMTPAPASPARPIDDDPLGTLARARDAQADSLMSTRGPATATTPAEDDPIARFATQ
;
A
#
# COMPACT_ATOMS: atom_id res chain seq x y z
N MET A 1 -70.91 -39.91 -39.52
CA MET A 1 -69.80 -39.34 -40.32
C MET A 1 -68.56 -39.25 -39.43
N LEU A 2 -67.57 -40.12 -39.68
CA LEU A 2 -66.29 -40.13 -38.96
C LEU A 2 -65.30 -39.21 -39.68
N THR A 3 -64.73 -38.23 -38.99
CA THR A 3 -63.65 -37.40 -39.54
C THR A 3 -62.35 -37.74 -38.83
N ARG A 4 -61.48 -38.48 -39.53
CA ARG A 4 -60.09 -38.74 -39.14
C ARG A 4 -59.30 -37.43 -39.18
N HIS A 5 -58.67 -37.04 -38.08
CA HIS A 5 -57.61 -36.02 -38.10
C HIS A 5 -56.26 -36.70 -38.39
N SER A 6 -55.78 -36.51 -39.62
CA SER A 6 -54.40 -36.79 -40.00
C SER A 6 -53.48 -35.70 -39.45
N PHE A 7 -52.45 -36.07 -38.70
CA PHE A 7 -51.33 -35.18 -38.37
C PHE A 7 -50.33 -35.20 -39.54
N PRO A 8 -50.03 -34.06 -40.20
CA PRO A 8 -48.95 -34.01 -41.16
C PRO A 8 -47.59 -34.05 -40.44
N HIS A 9 -46.85 -35.11 -40.70
CA HIS A 9 -45.42 -35.19 -40.47
C HIS A 9 -44.71 -34.24 -41.44
N GLY A 10 -44.33 -33.05 -40.97
CA GLY A 10 -43.59 -32.10 -41.77
C GLY A 10 -42.71 -31.23 -40.89
N ASN A 11 -41.40 -31.27 -41.16
CA ASN A 11 -40.41 -30.26 -40.79
C ASN A 11 -39.58 -30.50 -39.51
N MET A 12 -39.40 -31.76 -39.10
CA MET A 12 -38.39 -32.11 -38.08
C MET A 12 -36.93 -31.87 -38.54
N ARG A 13 -36.70 -31.58 -39.84
CA ARG A 13 -35.38 -31.21 -40.37
C ARG A 13 -35.07 -29.71 -40.30
N LEU A 14 -36.07 -28.85 -40.16
CA LEU A 14 -35.85 -27.40 -40.04
C LEU A 14 -35.52 -27.00 -38.59
N ALA A 15 -36.13 -27.67 -37.61
CA ALA A 15 -35.83 -27.45 -36.19
C ALA A 15 -34.39 -27.83 -35.80
N GLY A 16 -33.82 -28.86 -36.44
CA GLY A 16 -32.42 -29.26 -36.21
C GLY A 16 -31.40 -28.25 -36.71
N ALA A 17 -31.66 -27.59 -37.84
CA ALA A 17 -30.76 -26.57 -38.40
C ALA A 17 -30.76 -25.27 -37.56
N ALA A 18 -31.92 -24.88 -37.02
CA ALA A 18 -32.03 -23.72 -36.13
C ALA A 18 -31.34 -23.95 -34.77
N LEU A 19 -31.38 -25.17 -34.24
CA LEU A 19 -30.69 -25.53 -33.00
C LEU A 19 -29.16 -25.58 -33.16
N LEU A 20 -28.66 -26.05 -34.31
CA LEU A 20 -27.22 -26.05 -34.60
C LEU A 20 -26.66 -24.64 -34.79
N ALA A 21 -27.40 -23.74 -35.45
CA ALA A 21 -26.99 -22.35 -35.63
C ALA A 21 -26.90 -21.56 -34.31
N LEU A 22 -27.79 -21.85 -33.35
CA LEU A 22 -27.78 -21.23 -32.03
C LEU A 22 -26.59 -21.68 -31.16
N VAL A 23 -26.18 -22.95 -31.26
CA VAL A 23 -24.98 -23.47 -30.56
C VAL A 23 -23.69 -22.87 -31.14
N CYS A 24 -23.62 -22.64 -32.46
CA CYS A 24 -22.47 -21.97 -33.08
C CYS A 24 -22.35 -20.49 -32.66
N LEU A 25 -23.46 -19.81 -32.37
CA LEU A 25 -23.46 -18.40 -31.94
C LEU A 25 -23.04 -18.21 -30.47
N LEU A 26 -23.25 -19.20 -29.59
CA LEU A 26 -22.80 -19.12 -28.18
C LEU A 26 -21.32 -19.52 -27.98
N SER A 27 -20.67 -20.12 -28.98
CA SER A 27 -19.25 -20.55 -28.87
C SER A 27 -18.25 -19.47 -29.26
N ALA A 28 -18.69 -18.26 -29.62
CA ALA A 28 -17.84 -17.18 -30.15
C ALA A 28 -17.28 -16.22 -29.07
N CYS A 29 -17.56 -16.44 -27.77
CA CYS A 29 -17.03 -15.58 -26.69
C CYS A 29 -15.84 -16.17 -25.91
N SER A 30 -15.32 -17.35 -26.25
CA SER A 30 -14.05 -17.85 -25.70
C SER A 30 -12.86 -17.39 -26.54
N SER A 31 -12.76 -16.08 -26.77
CA SER A 31 -11.49 -15.48 -27.19
C SER A 31 -10.65 -15.25 -25.93
N THR A 32 -9.88 -16.26 -25.54
CA THR A 32 -8.78 -16.05 -24.60
C THR A 32 -7.86 -14.98 -25.20
N PRO A 33 -7.57 -13.87 -24.51
CA PRO A 33 -6.56 -12.95 -25.00
C PRO A 33 -5.26 -13.74 -25.10
N THR A 34 -4.74 -13.87 -26.32
CA THR A 34 -3.38 -14.33 -26.52
C THR A 34 -2.52 -13.30 -25.79
N ARG A 35 -2.01 -13.68 -24.61
CA ARG A 35 -0.94 -12.96 -23.94
C ARG A 35 0.16 -12.89 -24.99
N SER A 36 0.34 -11.71 -25.59
CA SER A 36 1.47 -11.44 -26.46
C SER A 36 2.71 -11.85 -25.68
N THR A 37 3.26 -13.01 -26.00
CA THR A 37 4.63 -13.35 -25.67
C THR A 37 5.43 -12.37 -26.50
N ALA A 38 5.64 -11.18 -25.91
CA ALA A 38 6.65 -10.25 -26.35
C ALA A 38 7.89 -11.10 -26.60
N SER A 39 8.30 -11.06 -27.87
CA SER A 39 9.52 -11.67 -28.37
C SER A 39 10.59 -11.57 -27.29
N ARG A 40 11.08 -12.71 -26.80
CA ARG A 40 12.36 -12.74 -26.09
C ARG A 40 13.42 -12.46 -27.14
N ASP A 41 13.53 -11.19 -27.50
CA ASP A 41 14.72 -10.72 -28.16
C ASP A 41 15.83 -10.77 -27.12
N THR A 42 16.77 -11.65 -27.38
CA THR A 42 17.91 -11.92 -26.53
C THR A 42 18.94 -10.84 -26.85
N GLY A 43 18.60 -9.60 -26.58
CA GLY A 43 19.38 -8.40 -26.88
C GLY A 43 19.62 -7.59 -25.62
N LEU A 44 20.90 -7.51 -25.22
CA LEU A 44 21.49 -6.56 -24.28
C LEU A 44 20.71 -6.28 -22.97
N ARG A 45 21.23 -6.87 -21.89
CA ARG A 45 20.91 -6.55 -20.49
C ARG A 45 21.23 -5.09 -20.16
N THR A 46 20.38 -4.15 -20.53
CA THR A 46 20.23 -2.92 -19.76
C THR A 46 19.26 -3.25 -18.63
N ARG A 47 19.75 -3.19 -17.40
CA ARG A 47 18.96 -3.36 -16.16
C ARG A 47 17.81 -2.34 -16.21
N GLY A 48 16.67 -2.76 -16.76
CA GLY A 48 15.48 -1.94 -16.85
C GLY A 48 15.11 -1.50 -15.44
N ALA A 49 15.05 -0.19 -15.23
CA ALA A 49 14.46 0.38 -14.04
C ALA A 49 13.06 -0.26 -13.88
N SER A 50 12.82 -0.92 -12.74
CA SER A 50 11.48 -1.38 -12.42
C SER A 50 10.53 -0.20 -12.59
N ILE A 51 9.49 -0.34 -13.40
CA ILE A 51 8.37 0.60 -13.37
C ILE A 51 7.80 0.48 -11.95
N GLN A 52 8.24 1.36 -11.05
CA GLN A 52 7.75 1.43 -9.68
C GLN A 52 6.41 2.15 -9.81
N ASP A 53 5.31 1.40 -9.82
CA ASP A 53 3.99 2.01 -9.67
C ASP A 53 3.95 2.66 -8.28
N PRO A 54 3.86 3.99 -8.19
CA PRO A 54 3.90 4.68 -6.91
C PRO A 54 2.67 4.35 -6.04
N SER A 55 1.61 3.78 -6.61
CA SER A 55 0.44 3.27 -5.89
C SER A 55 0.58 1.84 -5.39
N ALA A 56 1.60 1.09 -5.83
CA ALA A 56 1.72 -0.34 -5.54
C ALA A 56 1.60 -0.63 -4.04
N GLY A 57 0.53 -1.32 -3.67
CA GLY A 57 0.21 -1.72 -2.30
C GLY A 57 -0.69 -0.75 -1.52
N LEU A 58 -0.95 0.45 -2.05
CA LEU A 58 -1.82 1.46 -1.42
C LEU A 58 -3.26 1.40 -1.94
N GLU A 59 -3.57 0.47 -2.84
CA GLU A 59 -4.86 0.39 -3.53
C GLU A 59 -6.00 0.15 -2.55
N GLU A 60 -5.80 -0.68 -1.53
CA GLU A 60 -6.80 -0.99 -0.52
C GLU A 60 -7.30 0.25 0.22
N ILE A 61 -6.41 1.21 0.50
CA ILE A 61 -6.79 2.49 1.13
C ILE A 61 -7.79 3.23 0.24
N SER A 62 -7.53 3.28 -1.07
CA SER A 62 -8.43 3.95 -2.01
C SER A 62 -9.76 3.21 -2.20
N ILE A 63 -9.75 1.88 -2.19
CA ILE A 63 -10.94 1.04 -2.32
C ILE A 63 -11.85 1.22 -1.10
N GLU A 64 -11.29 1.08 0.10
CA GLU A 64 -12.00 1.28 1.37
C GLU A 64 -12.55 2.71 1.49
N ALA A 65 -11.80 3.72 1.04
CA ALA A 65 -12.32 5.09 0.99
C ALA A 65 -13.55 5.23 0.08
N MET A 66 -13.50 4.63 -1.11
CA MET A 66 -14.60 4.66 -2.07
C MET A 66 -15.85 3.93 -1.54
N ALA A 67 -15.67 2.84 -0.80
CA ALA A 67 -16.77 2.08 -0.18
C ALA A 67 -17.57 2.90 0.85
N LEU A 68 -16.97 3.94 1.44
CA LEU A 68 -17.61 4.79 2.44
C LEU A 68 -18.32 6.02 1.85
N VAL A 69 -18.27 6.22 0.54
CA VAL A 69 -19.01 7.30 -0.15
C VAL A 69 -20.51 7.17 0.15
N GLY A 70 -21.13 8.30 0.50
CA GLY A 70 -22.52 8.39 0.96
C GLY A 70 -22.68 8.42 2.47
N THR A 71 -21.67 8.03 3.25
CA THR A 71 -21.74 8.09 4.72
C THR A 71 -21.93 9.54 5.21
N PRO A 72 -22.84 9.84 6.15
CA PRO A 72 -23.07 11.21 6.62
C PRO A 72 -21.84 11.85 7.26
N TYR A 73 -21.66 13.15 7.06
CA TYR A 73 -20.70 13.91 7.83
C TYR A 73 -21.19 14.09 9.27
N ARG A 74 -20.32 13.88 10.25
CA ARG A 74 -20.51 14.27 11.64
C ARG A 74 -19.21 14.81 12.22
N TYR A 75 -19.25 16.01 12.81
CA TYR A 75 -18.09 16.56 13.51
C TYR A 75 -17.68 15.64 14.66
N GLY A 76 -16.40 15.25 14.72
CA GLY A 76 -15.94 14.27 15.70
C GLY A 76 -16.16 12.81 15.29
N GLY A 77 -17.00 12.56 14.28
CA GLY A 77 -17.38 11.22 13.81
C GLY A 77 -16.21 10.44 13.22
N ASN A 78 -16.18 9.13 13.47
CA ASN A 78 -15.07 8.25 13.16
C ASN A 78 -15.47 6.79 12.84
N THR A 79 -16.77 6.53 12.60
CA THR A 79 -17.26 5.20 12.19
C THR A 79 -18.33 5.31 11.11
N PRO A 80 -18.57 4.26 10.30
CA PRO A 80 -19.62 4.28 9.28
C PRO A 80 -21.01 4.56 9.87
N ASP A 81 -21.35 3.94 11.01
CA ASP A 81 -22.68 4.06 11.62
C ASP A 81 -22.92 5.44 12.24
N SER A 82 -21.90 6.03 12.87
CA SER A 82 -22.01 7.36 13.48
C SER A 82 -21.79 8.49 12.48
N GLY A 83 -21.19 8.21 11.33
CA GLY A 83 -20.72 9.20 10.37
C GLY A 83 -19.27 9.63 10.62
N PHE A 84 -18.75 10.44 9.70
CA PHE A 84 -17.34 10.83 9.69
C PHE A 84 -17.13 12.34 9.66
N ASP A 85 -16.08 12.83 10.31
CA ASP A 85 -15.41 14.05 9.86
C ASP A 85 -14.24 13.74 8.93
N CYS A 86 -13.61 14.76 8.36
CA CYS A 86 -12.56 14.59 7.36
C CYS A 86 -11.41 13.71 7.85
N SER A 87 -10.94 13.96 9.07
CA SER A 87 -9.86 13.22 9.70
C SER A 87 -10.30 11.89 10.29
N GLY A 88 -11.55 11.77 10.77
CA GLY A 88 -12.13 10.52 11.23
C GLY A 88 -12.26 9.50 10.11
N LEU A 89 -12.68 9.92 8.91
CA LEU A 89 -12.72 9.10 7.70
C LEU A 89 -11.31 8.56 7.37
N VAL A 90 -10.34 9.46 7.25
CA VAL A 90 -8.96 9.10 6.88
C VAL A 90 -8.36 8.12 7.89
N ARG A 91 -8.50 8.42 9.18
CA ARG A 91 -7.99 7.54 10.25
C ARG A 91 -8.63 6.16 10.21
N TYR A 92 -9.95 6.09 10.01
CA TYR A 92 -10.68 4.83 9.92
C TYR A 92 -10.18 3.97 8.76
N VAL A 93 -10.14 4.54 7.55
CA VAL A 93 -9.72 3.84 6.33
C VAL A 93 -8.28 3.36 6.43
N VAL A 94 -7.36 4.25 6.80
CA VAL A 94 -5.92 3.92 6.87
C VAL A 94 -5.64 2.87 7.96
N GLN A 95 -6.33 2.95 9.10
CA GLN A 95 -6.20 1.93 10.14
C GLN A 95 -6.69 0.56 9.66
N ARG A 96 -7.78 0.50 8.91
CA ARG A 96 -8.37 -0.75 8.44
C ARG A 96 -7.59 -1.37 7.28
N ALA A 97 -7.21 -0.56 6.30
CA ALA A 97 -6.54 -1.02 5.09
C ALA A 97 -5.04 -1.30 5.29
N ALA A 98 -4.37 -0.57 6.19
CA ALA A 98 -2.92 -0.62 6.32
C ALA A 98 -2.41 -0.78 7.77
N ALA A 99 -3.31 -0.97 8.75
CA ALA A 99 -2.96 -1.07 10.17
C ALA A 99 -2.15 0.12 10.73
N VAL A 100 -2.20 1.28 10.08
CA VAL A 100 -1.47 2.48 10.49
C VAL A 100 -2.34 3.38 11.38
N ASN A 101 -1.89 3.55 12.63
CA ASN A 101 -2.53 4.43 13.59
C ASN A 101 -2.15 5.90 13.34
N LEU A 102 -3.05 6.63 12.68
CA LEU A 102 -2.91 8.07 12.49
C LEU A 102 -3.39 8.89 13.70
N PRO A 103 -2.81 10.08 13.93
CA PRO A 103 -3.31 11.02 14.93
C PRO A 103 -4.73 11.50 14.58
N ARG A 104 -5.43 12.12 15.53
CA ARG A 104 -6.85 12.43 15.36
C ARG A 104 -7.11 13.57 14.38
N THR A 105 -6.22 14.55 14.31
CA THR A 105 -6.46 15.80 13.55
C THR A 105 -5.74 15.81 12.20
N ALA A 106 -6.34 16.48 11.22
CA ALA A 106 -5.73 16.68 9.90
C ALA A 106 -4.38 17.41 9.98
N ALA A 107 -4.25 18.37 10.89
CA ALA A 107 -3.01 19.12 11.12
C ALA A 107 -1.86 18.21 11.58
N GLU A 108 -2.11 17.29 12.50
CA GLU A 108 -1.12 16.32 12.97
C GLU A 108 -0.80 15.29 11.89
N MET A 109 -1.81 14.80 11.15
CA MET A 109 -1.61 13.87 10.02
C MET A 109 -0.70 14.48 8.95
N GLY A 110 -0.85 15.78 8.67
CA GLY A 110 -0.01 16.51 7.73
C GLY A 110 1.47 16.59 8.12
N ARG A 111 1.84 16.16 9.34
CA ARG A 111 3.22 16.02 9.83
C ARG A 111 3.72 14.58 9.86
N ARG A 112 2.92 13.61 9.42
CA ARG A 112 3.27 12.19 9.39
C ARG A 112 3.63 11.75 7.98
N GLY A 113 4.48 10.74 7.89
CA GLY A 113 4.86 10.13 6.62
C GLY A 113 5.71 11.02 5.73
N THR A 114 5.88 10.59 4.48
CA THR A 114 6.72 11.25 3.48
C THR A 114 5.95 12.35 2.77
N SER A 115 6.56 13.54 2.66
CA SER A 115 6.00 14.63 1.84
C SER A 115 6.10 14.27 0.37
N LEU A 116 5.04 14.51 -0.40
CA LEU A 116 5.02 14.26 -1.84
C LEU A 116 4.80 15.54 -2.64
N ASP A 117 5.50 15.66 -3.76
CA ASP A 117 5.15 16.63 -4.79
C ASP A 117 3.84 16.22 -5.47
N ARG A 118 3.11 17.19 -6.01
CA ARG A 118 1.81 16.97 -6.65
C ARG A 118 1.85 15.90 -7.77
N ARG A 119 2.99 15.77 -8.45
CA ARG A 119 3.21 14.80 -9.54
C ARG A 119 3.45 13.36 -9.06
N ASP A 120 3.86 13.20 -7.80
CA ASP A 120 4.22 11.90 -7.21
C ASP A 120 3.07 11.31 -6.38
N VAL A 121 1.95 12.05 -6.27
CA VAL A 121 0.74 11.60 -5.57
C VAL A 121 0.12 10.43 -6.31
N ALA A 122 -0.05 9.33 -5.59
CA ALA A 122 -0.65 8.09 -6.06
C ALA A 122 -1.88 7.75 -5.22
N SER A 123 -2.70 6.82 -5.74
CA SER A 123 -3.90 6.36 -5.03
C SER A 123 -3.53 5.84 -3.64
N GLY A 124 -4.34 6.21 -2.64
CA GLY A 124 -4.10 5.90 -1.24
C GLY A 124 -3.28 6.95 -0.47
N ASP A 125 -2.65 7.91 -1.16
CA ASP A 125 -1.99 9.03 -0.48
C ASP A 125 -2.98 10.01 0.13
N LEU A 126 -2.56 10.70 1.19
CA LEU A 126 -3.37 11.72 1.84
C LEU A 126 -3.12 13.08 1.19
N VAL A 127 -4.19 13.78 0.83
CA VAL A 127 -4.13 15.14 0.28
C VAL A 127 -4.71 16.14 1.28
N PHE A 128 -4.02 17.26 1.45
CA PHE A 128 -4.32 18.26 2.47
C PHE A 128 -4.69 19.60 1.85
N PHE A 129 -5.63 20.29 2.50
CA PHE A 129 -6.14 21.57 2.04
C PHE A 129 -6.28 22.58 3.19
N ASN A 130 -6.26 23.87 2.82
CA ASN A 130 -6.58 24.99 3.68
C ASN A 130 -8.01 25.48 3.42
N THR A 131 -9.00 24.96 4.14
CA THR A 131 -10.41 25.33 4.00
C THR A 131 -10.90 26.31 5.06
N THR A 132 -10.19 26.43 6.19
CA THR A 132 -10.58 27.28 7.33
C THR A 132 -9.60 28.43 7.63
N GLY A 133 -8.63 28.68 6.75
CA GLY A 133 -7.58 29.69 6.94
C GLY A 133 -6.33 29.17 7.65
N GLN A 134 -6.30 27.90 8.05
CA GLN A 134 -5.14 27.23 8.65
C GLN A 134 -4.58 26.13 7.73
N PRO A 135 -3.24 25.94 7.67
CA PRO A 135 -2.63 24.83 6.93
C PRO A 135 -3.17 23.48 7.41
N ASN A 136 -3.39 22.55 6.48
CA ASN A 136 -3.89 21.19 6.76
C ASN A 136 -5.19 21.17 7.60
N SER A 137 -6.07 22.14 7.39
CA SER A 137 -7.39 22.20 8.05
C SER A 137 -8.38 21.18 7.49
N HIS A 138 -8.14 20.66 6.28
CA HIS A 138 -8.92 19.59 5.68
C HIS A 138 -8.00 18.51 5.11
N VAL A 139 -8.48 17.27 5.10
CA VAL A 139 -7.77 16.12 4.55
C VAL A 139 -8.73 15.22 3.77
N GLY A 140 -8.21 14.51 2.78
CA GLY A 140 -8.90 13.42 2.09
C GLY A 140 -7.91 12.39 1.53
N ILE A 141 -8.45 11.33 0.95
CA ILE A 141 -7.68 10.22 0.37
C ILE A 141 -7.69 10.38 -1.13
N TYR A 142 -6.53 10.47 -1.76
CA TYR A 142 -6.40 10.50 -3.20
C TYR A 142 -6.77 9.15 -3.81
N VAL A 143 -7.56 9.15 -4.88
CA VAL A 143 -8.05 7.93 -5.54
C VAL A 143 -7.75 7.91 -7.04
N GLY A 144 -6.80 8.74 -7.49
CA GLY A 144 -6.38 8.81 -8.88
C GLY A 144 -7.09 9.89 -9.70
N GLN A 145 -6.49 10.22 -10.84
CA GLN A 145 -7.01 11.18 -11.83
C GLN A 145 -7.45 12.51 -11.23
N ASN A 146 -6.62 13.09 -10.35
CA ASN A 146 -6.92 14.34 -9.64
C ASN A 146 -8.17 14.30 -8.75
N ARG A 147 -8.66 13.12 -8.38
CA ARG A 147 -9.83 12.97 -7.52
C ARG A 147 -9.45 12.46 -6.13
N PHE A 148 -10.26 12.82 -5.16
CA PHE A 148 -10.07 12.43 -3.77
C PHE A 148 -11.41 12.23 -3.07
N VAL A 149 -11.44 11.30 -2.12
CA VAL A 149 -12.58 11.05 -1.25
C VAL A 149 -12.39 11.80 0.06
N HIS A 150 -13.43 12.48 0.52
CA HIS A 150 -13.40 13.22 1.78
C HIS A 150 -14.78 13.31 2.43
N ALA A 151 -14.82 13.55 3.74
CA ALA A 151 -16.02 14.00 4.45
C ALA A 151 -16.01 15.54 4.52
N PRO A 152 -16.95 16.24 3.87
CA PRO A 152 -16.83 17.66 3.51
C PRO A 152 -17.11 18.64 4.66
N ALA A 153 -18.32 18.58 5.22
CA ALA A 153 -18.84 19.46 6.28
C ALA A 153 -20.24 19.00 6.72
N THR A 154 -20.76 19.58 7.80
CA THR A 154 -22.12 19.37 8.31
C THR A 154 -23.17 19.50 7.21
N GLY A 155 -24.13 18.57 7.18
CA GLY A 155 -25.18 18.51 6.16
C GLY A 155 -24.75 17.81 4.86
N GLY A 156 -23.46 17.51 4.70
CA GLY A 156 -22.94 16.72 3.59
C GLY A 156 -22.73 15.23 3.92
N THR A 157 -22.26 14.50 2.92
CA THR A 157 -21.85 13.10 3.01
C THR A 157 -20.44 12.93 2.47
N VAL A 158 -19.76 11.84 2.85
CA VAL A 158 -18.53 11.39 2.22
C VAL A 158 -18.75 11.31 0.72
N ARG A 159 -17.87 11.91 -0.07
CA ARG A 159 -18.00 11.97 -1.53
C ARG A 159 -16.67 12.09 -2.23
N LEU A 160 -16.71 11.88 -3.54
CA LEU A 160 -15.61 12.13 -4.45
C LEU A 160 -15.62 13.59 -4.90
N GLU A 161 -14.46 14.23 -4.91
CA GLU A 161 -14.26 15.57 -5.46
C GLU A 161 -13.06 15.60 -6.40
N ASP A 162 -13.07 16.60 -7.28
CA ASP A 162 -12.00 16.85 -8.23
C ASP A 162 -11.13 18.01 -7.72
N MET A 163 -9.85 17.75 -7.53
CA MET A 163 -8.85 18.70 -7.02
C MET A 163 -8.52 19.81 -8.02
N THR A 164 -8.90 19.67 -9.29
CA THR A 164 -8.71 20.70 -10.33
C THR A 164 -9.78 21.78 -10.27
N LYS A 165 -10.91 21.53 -9.60
CA LYS A 165 -11.92 22.56 -9.35
C LYS A 165 -11.28 23.73 -8.61
N SER A 166 -11.61 24.95 -9.02
CA SER A 166 -10.99 26.19 -8.51
C SER A 166 -10.92 26.26 -6.98
N TYR A 167 -12.01 25.87 -6.31
CA TYR A 167 -12.07 25.84 -4.84
C TYR A 167 -10.98 24.97 -4.21
N TRP A 168 -10.74 23.77 -4.74
CA TRP A 168 -9.76 22.82 -4.22
C TRP A 168 -8.35 23.13 -4.69
N ALA A 169 -8.20 23.53 -5.95
CA ALA A 169 -6.93 23.90 -6.54
C ALA A 169 -6.27 25.06 -5.77
N SER A 170 -7.04 26.10 -5.41
CA SER A 170 -6.53 27.25 -4.67
C SER A 170 -6.24 26.96 -3.20
N ARG A 171 -6.67 25.81 -2.68
CA ARG A 171 -6.56 25.44 -1.26
C ARG A 171 -5.61 24.29 -1.02
N TYR A 172 -5.08 23.67 -2.06
CA TYR A 172 -4.17 22.54 -1.93
C TYR A 172 -2.89 22.96 -1.20
N VAL A 173 -2.56 22.25 -0.12
CA VAL A 173 -1.38 22.52 0.70
C VAL A 173 -0.27 21.53 0.38
N GLY A 174 -0.61 20.26 0.16
CA GLY A 174 0.37 19.21 -0.10
C GLY A 174 -0.21 17.81 0.06
N ALA A 175 0.65 16.81 -0.08
CA ALA A 175 0.29 15.41 0.08
C ALA A 175 1.28 14.65 0.97
N ARG A 176 0.80 13.58 1.62
CA ARG A 176 1.59 12.70 2.48
C ARG A 176 1.34 11.23 2.15
N ARG A 177 2.42 10.46 2.08
CA ARG A 177 2.39 9.00 2.08
C ARG A 177 2.65 8.48 3.47
N VAL A 178 1.66 7.80 4.06
CA VAL A 178 1.70 7.36 5.46
C VAL A 178 2.01 5.87 5.65
N VAL A 179 2.07 5.11 4.55
CA VAL A 179 2.41 3.69 4.54
C VAL A 179 3.71 3.50 3.76
N ALA A 180 4.68 2.81 4.34
CA ALA A 180 5.82 2.32 3.58
C ALA A 180 5.39 1.06 2.83
N VAL A 181 5.80 0.89 1.57
CA VAL A 181 5.47 -0.31 0.77
C VAL A 181 5.85 -1.61 1.48
N SER A 182 6.83 -1.61 2.38
CA SER A 182 7.23 -2.76 3.20
C SER A 182 6.26 -3.14 4.33
N ASN A 183 5.30 -2.27 4.65
CA ASN A 183 4.43 -2.40 5.83
C ASN A 183 3.02 -2.91 5.48
N LEU A 184 2.78 -3.29 4.23
CA LEU A 184 1.50 -3.84 3.79
C LEU A 184 1.53 -5.36 3.91
N PRO A 185 0.43 -5.98 4.40
CA PRO A 185 0.39 -7.40 4.73
C PRO A 185 0.66 -8.34 3.54
N ASP A 186 0.51 -7.86 2.30
CA ASP A 186 0.71 -8.64 1.07
C ASP A 186 1.77 -8.04 0.12
N SER A 187 2.59 -7.10 0.59
CA SER A 187 3.67 -6.57 -0.26
C SER A 187 4.67 -7.69 -0.54
N PRO A 188 5.06 -7.96 -1.81
CA PRO A 188 6.14 -8.89 -2.08
C PRO A 188 7.34 -8.37 -1.29
N ALA A 189 7.79 -9.15 -0.31
CA ALA A 189 8.90 -8.78 0.55
C ALA A 189 10.01 -8.19 -0.34
N PRO A 190 10.66 -7.08 0.05
CA PRO A 190 11.83 -6.63 -0.69
C PRO A 190 12.74 -7.85 -0.73
N THR A 191 12.95 -8.42 -1.93
CA THR A 191 13.95 -9.46 -2.13
C THR A 191 15.21 -8.83 -1.60
N ALA A 192 15.60 -9.23 -0.38
CA ALA A 192 16.88 -8.88 0.17
C ALA A 192 17.89 -9.14 -0.95
N PRO A 193 18.91 -8.29 -1.15
CA PRO A 193 19.97 -8.67 -2.05
C PRO A 193 20.40 -10.06 -1.59
N MET A 194 20.15 -11.07 -2.44
CA MET A 194 20.74 -12.38 -2.26
C MET A 194 22.23 -12.08 -2.29
N THR A 195 22.82 -11.93 -1.12
CA THR A 195 24.25 -12.10 -0.94
C THR A 195 24.53 -13.40 -1.68
N PRO A 196 25.38 -13.41 -2.73
CA PRO A 196 25.71 -14.66 -3.37
C PRO A 196 26.20 -15.58 -2.27
N ALA A 197 25.48 -16.70 -2.10
CA ALA A 197 25.89 -17.74 -1.17
C ALA A 197 27.37 -18.04 -1.47
N PRO A 198 28.25 -18.12 -0.45
CA PRO A 198 29.62 -18.48 -0.70
C PRO A 198 29.61 -19.83 -1.43
N ALA A 199 30.26 -19.85 -2.61
CA ALA A 199 30.50 -21.09 -3.33
C ALA A 199 31.06 -22.11 -2.34
N SER A 200 30.41 -23.28 -2.25
CA SER A 200 31.01 -24.41 -1.55
C SER A 200 32.42 -24.62 -2.08
N PRO A 201 33.42 -24.78 -1.20
CA PRO A 201 34.80 -24.93 -1.63
C PRO A 201 34.91 -26.19 -2.48
N ALA A 202 35.49 -26.05 -3.68
CA ALA A 202 36.06 -27.19 -4.37
C ALA A 202 37.03 -27.89 -3.41
N ARG A 203 36.88 -29.21 -3.26
CA ARG A 203 37.81 -30.01 -2.46
C ARG A 203 39.24 -29.75 -2.98
N PRO A 204 40.22 -29.51 -2.10
CA PRO A 204 41.62 -29.46 -2.49
C PRO A 204 42.01 -30.82 -3.07
N ILE A 205 42.57 -30.82 -4.28
CA ILE A 205 43.40 -31.91 -4.75
C ILE A 205 44.75 -31.68 -4.06
N ASP A 206 45.04 -32.47 -3.03
CA ASP A 206 46.32 -32.49 -2.36
C ASP A 206 47.35 -33.17 -3.27
N ASP A 207 48.21 -32.37 -3.91
CA ASP A 207 49.45 -32.83 -4.54
C ASP A 207 50.55 -31.80 -4.29
N ASP A 208 51.10 -31.75 -3.08
CA ASP A 208 52.44 -31.17 -2.87
C ASP A 208 53.15 -31.71 -1.60
N PRO A 209 54.07 -32.68 -1.73
CA PRO A 209 54.72 -33.33 -0.59
C PRO A 209 56.00 -32.61 -0.16
N LEU A 210 55.98 -31.31 0.18
CA LEU A 210 57.16 -30.64 0.78
C LEU A 210 56.92 -29.35 1.62
N GLY A 211 55.68 -28.95 1.93
CA GLY A 211 55.40 -27.66 2.62
C GLY A 211 55.15 -27.68 4.15
N THR A 212 54.99 -28.86 4.76
CA THR A 212 54.32 -28.99 6.09
C THR A 212 55.17 -28.66 7.32
N LEU A 213 56.45 -28.28 7.19
CA LEU A 213 57.34 -28.08 8.35
C LEU A 213 57.45 -26.64 8.88
N ALA A 214 56.86 -25.63 8.23
CA ALA A 214 57.14 -24.23 8.56
C ALA A 214 56.12 -23.52 9.48
N ARG A 215 54.96 -24.11 9.82
CA ARG A 215 53.87 -23.35 10.50
C ARG A 215 53.51 -23.77 11.92
N ALA A 216 54.20 -24.73 12.52
CA ALA A 216 53.92 -25.16 13.90
C ALA A 216 54.53 -24.26 15.00
N ARG A 217 55.07 -23.07 14.67
CA ARG A 217 55.89 -22.28 15.61
C ARG A 217 55.22 -21.04 16.22
N ASP A 218 54.10 -20.56 15.68
CA ASP A 218 53.53 -19.27 16.10
C ASP A 218 52.30 -19.36 17.03
N ALA A 219 51.93 -20.58 17.45
CA ALA A 219 50.74 -20.84 18.27
C ALA A 219 50.91 -20.58 19.79
N GLN A 220 51.83 -19.73 20.25
CA GLN A 220 52.11 -19.63 21.69
C GLN A 220 52.28 -18.24 22.32
N ALA A 221 51.95 -17.13 21.65
CA ALA A 221 52.28 -15.81 22.20
C ALA A 221 51.17 -15.05 22.95
N ASP A 222 49.88 -15.10 22.56
CA ASP A 222 48.92 -14.07 23.02
C ASP A 222 47.75 -14.58 23.87
N SER A 223 48.04 -15.42 24.86
CA SER A 223 47.20 -15.54 26.06
C SER A 223 48.05 -15.10 27.24
N LEU A 224 47.71 -13.96 27.88
CA LEU A 224 47.90 -13.65 29.32
C LEU A 224 47.50 -12.19 29.63
N MET A 225 46.78 -12.00 30.74
CA MET A 225 46.44 -10.74 31.45
C MET A 225 45.29 -9.89 30.85
N SER A 226 44.26 -9.44 31.56
CA SER A 226 44.13 -9.18 33.00
C SER A 226 42.66 -9.04 33.45
N THR A 227 42.41 -9.43 34.69
CA THR A 227 41.14 -9.56 35.44
C THR A 227 40.84 -8.37 36.37
N ARG A 228 39.56 -8.02 36.61
CA ARG A 228 38.88 -7.83 37.95
C ARG A 228 37.71 -6.81 37.95
N GLY A 229 36.50 -7.29 38.26
CA GLY A 229 35.76 -7.03 39.52
C GLY A 229 34.96 -5.72 39.76
N PRO A 230 33.93 -5.71 40.65
CA PRO A 230 32.62 -5.02 40.44
C PRO A 230 32.08 -4.09 41.57
N ALA A 231 30.84 -3.57 41.35
CA ALA A 231 29.81 -3.01 42.30
C ALA A 231 30.10 -1.62 42.96
N THR A 232 29.17 -0.68 43.20
CA THR A 232 27.88 -0.74 43.96
C THR A 232 27.06 0.56 43.80
N ALA A 233 25.77 0.48 44.15
CA ALA A 233 24.67 1.46 44.13
C ALA A 233 24.83 2.80 44.91
N THR A 234 23.94 3.79 44.64
CA THR A 234 23.07 4.51 45.62
C THR A 234 22.33 5.69 44.97
N THR A 235 21.00 5.73 45.11
CA THR A 235 20.10 6.91 45.04
C THR A 235 19.74 7.35 46.46
N PRO A 236 19.52 8.65 46.74
CA PRO A 236 18.13 9.15 46.87
C PRO A 236 17.89 10.63 46.46
N ALA A 237 16.59 10.98 46.31
CA ALA A 237 15.81 12.21 46.62
C ALA A 237 16.53 13.59 46.76
N GLU A 238 15.96 14.79 46.57
CA GLU A 238 14.60 15.37 46.61
C GLU A 238 14.72 16.86 46.14
N ASP A 239 13.61 17.60 46.17
CA ASP A 239 13.47 19.08 46.11
C ASP A 239 13.44 19.83 44.77
N ASP A 240 12.21 20.10 44.32
CA ASP A 240 11.85 21.18 43.38
C ASP A 240 10.87 22.16 44.07
N PRO A 241 11.30 23.41 44.36
CA PRO A 241 10.40 24.46 44.82
C PRO A 241 10.31 25.64 43.83
N ILE A 242 9.90 25.43 42.57
CA ILE A 242 9.36 26.51 41.73
C ILE A 242 7.83 26.45 41.69
N ALA A 243 7.25 26.74 42.85
CA ALA A 243 5.84 27.10 43.01
C ALA A 243 5.75 28.42 43.78
N ARG A 244 6.09 29.54 43.14
CA ARG A 244 5.73 30.92 43.54
C ARG A 244 5.67 31.81 42.29
N PHE A 245 4.78 32.82 42.30
CA PHE A 245 4.32 33.71 41.20
C PHE A 245 3.06 33.17 40.48
N ALA A 246 1.88 33.78 40.53
CA ALA A 246 1.53 35.16 40.86
C ALA A 246 0.09 35.26 41.39
N THR A 247 -0.07 36.04 42.46
CA THR A 247 -1.29 36.73 42.87
C THR A 247 -1.30 38.09 42.18
N GLN A 248 -2.37 38.40 41.44
CA GLN A 248 -2.99 39.72 41.30
C GLN A 248 -4.29 39.59 40.50
#